data_AF-A0A372Z827-F1
#
_entry.id   AF-A0A372Z827-F1
#
_cell.length_a   1.000
_cell.length_b   1.000
_cell.length_c   1.000
_cell.angle_alpha   90.00
_cell.angle_beta   90.00
_cell.angle_gamma   90.00
#
_symmetry.space_group_name_H-M   'P 1'
#
loop_
_entity.id
_entity.type
_entity.pdbx_description
1 polymer ?
#
loop_
_entity_poly.entity_id
_entity_poly.type
_entity_poly.pdbx_seq_one_letter_code
_entity_poly.pdbx_strand_id
1 'polypeptide(L)'
;MKTLQDYMTGEQLQRIADQWEKTAGENISIEVMEEDIYAFGSELACLRLEHYFKKGICETDVAYSTNLQTWYFLLRKVYSKQ
;
A
#
# COMPACT_ATOMS: atom_id res chain seq x y z
N MET A 1 6.26 -21.74 1.62
CA MET A 1 4.94 -21.08 1.52
C MET A 1 5.05 -20.03 0.45
N LYS A 2 4.06 -19.88 -0.43
CA LYS A 2 4.02 -18.76 -1.38
C LYS A 2 3.56 -17.51 -0.62
N THR A 3 4.30 -16.42 -0.70
CA THR A 3 4.00 -15.16 0.00
C THR A 3 3.11 -14.26 -0.87
N LEU A 4 2.55 -13.18 -0.31
CA LEU A 4 1.79 -12.20 -1.11
C LEU A 4 2.65 -11.62 -2.24
N GLN A 5 3.93 -11.40 -1.96
CA GLN A 5 4.92 -10.96 -2.94
C GLN A 5 5.02 -11.89 -4.16
N ASP A 6 4.93 -13.21 -3.98
CA ASP A 6 4.98 -14.18 -5.07
C ASP A 6 3.74 -14.12 -5.97
N TYR A 7 2.59 -13.71 -5.42
CA TYR A 7 1.32 -13.58 -6.14
C TYR A 7 1.15 -12.20 -6.78
N MET A 8 1.61 -11.14 -6.10
CA MET A 8 1.47 -9.74 -6.51
C MET A 8 2.56 -9.33 -7.52
N THR A 9 2.57 -9.99 -8.68
CA THR A 9 3.56 -9.73 -9.74
C THR A 9 2.90 -9.38 -11.08
N GLY A 10 3.65 -8.70 -11.94
CA GLY A 10 3.25 -8.39 -13.32
C GLY A 10 1.94 -7.59 -13.41
N GLU A 11 1.00 -8.07 -14.23
CA GLU A 11 -0.27 -7.36 -14.48
C GLU A 11 -1.12 -7.13 -13.23
N GLN A 12 -1.06 -8.02 -12.23
CA GLN A 12 -1.88 -7.87 -11.03
C GLN A 12 -1.41 -6.69 -10.17
N LEU A 13 -0.10 -6.57 -10.00
CA LEU A 13 0.51 -5.43 -9.30
C LEU A 13 0.20 -4.12 -10.03
N GLN A 14 0.31 -4.12 -11.36
CA GLN A 14 0.01 -2.93 -12.17
C GLN A 14 -1.44 -2.48 -12.01
N ARG A 15 -2.41 -3.40 -12.03
CA ARG A 15 -3.83 -3.05 -11.85
C ARG A 15 -4.10 -2.42 -10.48
N ILE A 16 -3.43 -2.92 -9.44
CA ILE A 16 -3.56 -2.38 -8.08
C ILE A 16 -2.90 -1.00 -7.99
N ALA A 17 -1.72 -0.84 -8.60
CA ALA A 17 -1.07 0.46 -8.74
C ALA A 17 -2.00 1.47 -9.43
N ASP A 18 -2.55 1.15 -10.61
CA ASP A 18 -3.44 2.05 -11.35
C ASP A 18 -4.67 2.47 -10.52
N GLN A 19 -5.22 1.56 -9.70
CA GLN A 19 -6.36 1.86 -8.84
C GLN A 19 -5.96 2.78 -7.67
N TRP A 20 -4.80 2.52 -7.07
CA TRP A 20 -4.31 3.30 -5.94
C TRP A 20 -3.85 4.68 -6.39
N GLU A 21 -3.22 4.80 -7.56
CA GLU A 21 -2.84 6.09 -8.18
C GLU A 21 -4.06 6.97 -8.43
N LYS A 22 -5.17 6.41 -8.94
CA LYS A 22 -6.44 7.14 -9.09
C LYS A 22 -6.98 7.65 -7.76
N THR A 23 -6.79 6.88 -6.69
CA THR A 23 -7.26 7.23 -5.34
C THR A 23 -6.36 8.28 -4.69
N ALA A 24 -5.05 8.12 -4.85
CA ALA A 24 -4.01 9.04 -4.42
C ALA A 24 -4.10 10.38 -5.16
N GLY A 25 -4.52 10.36 -6.43
CA GLY A 25 -4.54 11.51 -7.33
C GLY A 25 -3.16 11.87 -7.86
N GLU A 26 -2.20 10.95 -7.79
CA GLU A 26 -0.84 11.05 -8.33
C GLU A 26 -0.28 9.66 -8.59
N ASN A 27 0.87 9.60 -9.28
CA ASN A 27 1.59 8.35 -9.45
C ASN A 27 2.30 7.97 -8.16
N ILE A 28 2.22 6.70 -7.77
CA ILE A 28 2.81 6.18 -6.53
C ILE A 28 3.65 4.95 -6.85
N SER A 29 4.67 4.69 -6.04
CA SER A 29 5.44 3.45 -6.15
C SER A 29 4.93 2.43 -5.15
N ILE A 30 4.55 1.24 -5.63
CA ILE A 30 4.08 0.15 -4.76
C ILE A 30 5.18 -0.90 -4.61
N GLU A 31 5.48 -1.27 -3.37
CA GLU A 31 6.34 -2.39 -3.04
C GLU A 31 5.58 -3.38 -2.15
N VAL A 32 5.67 -4.67 -2.49
CA VAL A 32 5.07 -5.75 -1.69
C VAL A 32 6.19 -6.47 -0.97
N MET A 33 6.16 -6.44 0.36
CA MET A 33 7.15 -7.07 1.23
C MET A 33 6.48 -8.18 2.04
N GLU A 34 6.79 -9.43 1.71
CA GLU A 34 6.20 -10.64 2.30
C GLU A 34 4.66 -10.67 2.21
N GLU A 35 3.98 -10.04 3.15
CA GLU A 35 2.51 -9.92 3.24
C GLU A 35 1.99 -8.49 3.36
N ASP A 36 2.89 -7.52 3.45
CA ASP A 36 2.57 -6.11 3.57
C ASP A 36 2.70 -5.40 2.22
N ILE A 37 1.83 -4.43 1.97
CA ILE A 37 1.90 -3.59 0.78
C ILE A 37 2.24 -2.17 1.21
N TYR A 38 3.34 -1.65 0.67
CA TYR A 38 3.79 -0.29 0.84
C TYR A 38 3.46 0.51 -0.42
N ALA A 39 2.98 1.73 -0.25
CA ALA A 39 2.84 2.71 -1.31
C ALA A 39 3.58 3.99 -0.92
N PHE A 40 4.49 4.44 -1.79
CA PHE A 40 5.32 5.61 -1.57
C PHE A 40 4.85 6.76 -2.46
N GLY A 41 4.77 7.95 -1.87
CA GLY A 41 4.31 9.16 -2.56
C GLY A 41 4.37 10.40 -1.67
N SER A 42 3.56 11.40 -2.00
CA SER A 42 3.36 12.57 -1.15
C SER A 42 2.57 12.22 0.12
N GLU A 43 2.69 13.06 1.15
CA GLU A 43 1.88 12.95 2.37
C GLU A 43 0.38 12.87 2.06
N LEU A 44 -0.08 13.73 1.15
CA LEU A 44 -1.49 13.81 0.76
C LEU A 44 -1.96 12.53 0.07
N ALA A 45 -1.16 11.94 -0.81
CA ALA A 45 -1.49 10.65 -1.43
C ALA A 45 -1.60 9.53 -0.40
N CYS A 46 -0.65 9.45 0.53
CA CYS A 46 -0.66 8.44 1.57
C CYS A 46 -1.90 8.57 2.47
N LEU A 47 -2.26 9.80 2.85
CA LEU A 47 -3.48 10.08 3.63
C LEU A 47 -4.77 9.77 2.85
N ARG A 48 -4.81 10.01 1.53
CA ARG A 48 -5.94 9.63 0.69
C ARG A 48 -6.13 8.11 0.64
N LEU A 49 -5.03 7.37 0.53
CA LEU A 49 -5.05 5.90 0.58
C LEU A 49 -5.52 5.42 1.95
N GLU A 50 -4.99 5.95 3.05
CA GLU A 50 -5.45 5.62 4.41
C GLU A 50 -6.95 5.87 4.57
N HIS A 51 -7.44 7.04 4.15
CA HIS A 51 -8.87 7.33 4.19
C HIS A 51 -9.72 6.36 3.36
N TYR A 52 -9.24 5.95 2.18
CA TYR A 52 -9.93 4.98 1.33
C TYR A 52 -10.02 3.60 1.99
N PHE A 53 -8.94 3.14 2.63
CA PHE A 53 -8.87 1.83 3.27
C PHE A 53 -9.44 1.80 4.71
N LYS A 54 -9.63 2.95 5.35
CA LYS A 54 -10.18 3.09 6.71
C LYS A 54 -11.55 2.44 6.92
N LYS A 55 -12.30 2.20 5.84
CA LYS A 55 -13.61 1.53 5.86
C LYS A 55 -13.51 0.00 5.79
N GLY A 56 -12.33 -0.56 5.54
CA GLY A 56 -12.09 -2.00 5.42
C GLY A 56 -11.70 -2.68 6.73
N ILE A 57 -11.63 -4.02 6.70
CA ILE A 57 -11.04 -4.85 7.76
C ILE A 57 -9.54 -5.00 7.46
N CYS A 58 -8.82 -3.88 7.49
CA CYS A 58 -7.38 -3.84 7.24
C CYS A 58 -6.71 -2.88 8.21
N GLU A 59 -5.50 -3.23 8.65
CA GLU A 59 -4.66 -2.34 9.44
C GLU A 59 -3.87 -1.49 8.46
N THR A 60 -4.00 -0.17 8.62
CA THR A 60 -3.32 0.80 7.77
C THR A 60 -2.46 1.71 8.61
N ASP A 61 -1.30 2.10 8.08
CA ASP A 61 -0.43 3.09 8.70
C ASP A 61 0.06 4.11 7.65
N VAL A 62 0.35 5.33 8.09
CA VAL A 62 0.94 6.39 7.27
C VAL A 62 2.05 7.04 8.05
N ALA A 63 3.26 7.01 7.50
CA ALA A 63 4.41 7.61 8.15
C ALA A 63 5.43 8.12 7.13
N TYR A 64 6.34 8.96 7.61
CA TYR A 64 7.47 9.43 6.83
C TYR A 64 8.67 8.49 7.02
N SER A 65 9.19 7.97 5.91
CA SER A 65 10.44 7.19 5.91
C SER A 65 11.63 8.15 5.88
N THR A 66 12.39 8.20 6.98
CA THR A 66 13.61 9.03 7.07
C THR A 66 14.72 8.53 6.14
N ASN A 67 14.78 7.22 5.89
CA ASN A 67 15.82 6.62 5.04
C ASN A 67 15.56 6.88 3.55
N LEU A 68 14.30 6.78 3.12
CA LEU A 68 13.90 7.02 1.73
C LEU A 68 13.50 8.48 1.47
N GLN A 69 13.46 9.30 2.52
CA GLN A 69 13.04 10.71 2.50
C GLN A 69 11.67 10.93 1.84
N THR A 70 10.74 9.99 2.01
CA THR A 70 9.41 10.01 1.38
C THR A 70 8.33 9.53 2.33
N TRP A 71 7.08 9.91 2.07
CA TRP A 71 5.94 9.37 2.79
C TRP A 71 5.57 8.00 2.25
N TYR A 72 5.08 7.15 3.15
CA TYR A 72 4.54 5.86 2.79
C TYR A 72 3.20 5.62 3.47
N PHE A 73 2.36 4.89 2.73
CA PHE A 73 1.18 4.21 3.21
C PHE A 73 1.50 2.72 3.32
N LEU A 74 1.14 2.11 4.44
CA LEU A 74 1.30 0.69 4.70
C LEU A 74 -0.08 0.06 4.86
N LEU A 75 -0.35 -0.97 4.06
CA LEU A 75 -1.49 -1.85 4.20
C LEU A 75 -1.01 -3.20 4.75
N ARG A 76 -1.31 -3.45 6.02
CA ARG A 76 -1.05 -4.74 6.66
C ARG A 76 -2.22 -5.69 6.44
N LYS A 77 -1.88 -6.93 6.15
CA LYS A 77 -2.88 -8.01 6.12
C LYS A 77 -3.32 -8.31 7.54
N VAL A 78 -4.58 -7.98 7.87
CA VAL A 78 -5.18 -8.46 9.12
C VAL A 78 -5.42 -9.94 8.95
N TYR A 79 -4.52 -10.75 9.52
CA TYR A 79 -4.84 -12.12 9.84
C TYR A 79 -6.13 -12.08 10.66
N SER A 80 -7.21 -12.65 10.13
CA SER A 80 -8.32 -13.05 10.99
C SER A 80 -7.69 -13.87 12.10
N LYS A 81 -7.68 -13.35 13.33
CA LYS A 81 -7.35 -14.14 14.51
C LYS A 81 -8.23 -15.40 14.43
N GLN A 82 -7.62 -16.53 14.06
CA GLN A 82 -8.19 -17.85 14.34
C GLN A 82 -7.86 -18.19 15.78
#